data_AF-A0A1G2NEQ0-F1
#
_entry.id   AF-A0A1G2NEQ0-F1
#
_cell.length_a   1.000
_cell.length_b   1.000
_cell.length_c   1.000
_cell.angle_alpha   90.00
_cell.angle_beta   90.00
_cell.angle_gamma   90.00
#
_symmetry.space_group_name_H-M   'P 1'
#
loop_
_entity.id
_entity.type
_entity.pdbx_description
1 polymer ?
#
loop_
_entity_poly.entity_id
_entity_poly.type
_entity_poly.pdbx_seq_one_letter_code
_entity_poly.pdbx_strand_id
1 'polypeptide(L)'
;MSGGRHSSDFYDVISLEHLLCAWRKFSKGKRTDSEVAKFELCLEENLFSLHERLAQGVWTNDPYRRQPVADLKPRVIHIPSVRDRVLFQAVYQALYQIFDKTFIHDSYASGKCKGTHTGVNRFETFAQKVSANHTKPAFVLKCDIKKFFANIYLNELDQFVKHKLKVRYYIRYCDDFVILDNSHKQLLSHISALRAFLNEKLLLELHPSKVTIRKLHQGTDFLGYVSLPHYRVLRTKTKQRMLARVSEKNVASYLGMLSHCCSHNLTKKILAGYTKAVQHHAIHTIYY
;
A
#
# COMPACT_ATOMS: atom_id res chain seq x y z
N MET A 1 -33.98 17.42 3.94
CA MET A 1 -33.22 17.73 2.71
C MET A 1 -32.03 18.58 3.09
N SER A 2 -30.82 18.03 3.02
CA SER A 2 -29.56 18.78 3.12
C SER A 2 -28.48 17.98 2.39
N GLY A 3 -28.59 17.95 1.06
CA GLY A 3 -27.56 17.39 0.19
C GLY A 3 -26.36 18.34 0.18
N GLY A 4 -25.33 18.00 0.96
CA GLY A 4 -24.06 18.72 0.95
C GLY A 4 -23.42 18.65 -0.43
N ARG A 5 -23.33 19.80 -1.11
CA ARG A 5 -22.49 20.00 -2.29
C ARG A 5 -21.03 19.85 -1.86
N HIS A 6 -20.47 18.65 -1.98
CA HIS A 6 -19.03 18.43 -1.83
C HIS A 6 -18.31 18.83 -3.13
N SER A 7 -18.34 20.12 -3.44
CA SER A 7 -17.39 20.73 -4.35
C SER A 7 -16.32 21.36 -3.46
N SER A 8 -15.23 20.65 -3.19
CA SER A 8 -14.07 21.26 -2.55
C SER A 8 -13.50 22.30 -3.51
N ASP A 9 -13.84 23.57 -3.29
CA ASP A 9 -13.29 24.67 -4.07
C ASP A 9 -11.77 24.73 -3.86
N PHE A 10 -11.02 25.14 -4.89
CA PHE A 10 -9.57 25.27 -4.81
C PHE A 10 -9.15 26.15 -3.62
N TYR A 11 -9.87 27.26 -3.43
CA TYR A 11 -9.64 28.20 -2.32
C TYR A 11 -9.87 27.60 -0.95
N ASP A 12 -10.78 26.63 -0.84
CA ASP A 12 -10.99 25.89 0.40
C ASP A 12 -9.78 24.99 0.70
N VAL A 13 -9.28 24.26 -0.30
CA VAL A 13 -8.13 23.35 -0.14
C VAL A 13 -6.86 24.09 0.29
N ILE A 14 -6.64 25.31 -0.24
CA ILE A 14 -5.47 26.12 0.06
C ILE A 14 -5.66 27.04 1.28
N SER A 15 -6.82 26.99 1.97
CA SER A 15 -7.06 27.81 3.15
C SER A 15 -6.03 27.51 4.25
N LEU A 16 -5.69 28.52 5.05
CA LEU A 16 -4.72 28.35 6.13
C LEU A 16 -5.15 27.26 7.12
N GLU A 17 -6.46 27.12 7.37
CA GLU A 17 -7.00 26.05 8.22
C GLU A 17 -6.74 24.66 7.62
N HIS A 18 -7.00 24.49 6.32
CA HIS A 18 -6.77 23.22 5.63
C HIS A 18 -5.27 22.88 5.52
N LEU A 19 -4.42 23.88 5.25
CA LEU A 19 -2.97 23.71 5.22
C LEU A 19 -2.42 23.35 6.61
N LEU A 20 -2.91 23.98 7.68
CA LEU A 20 -2.55 23.63 9.06
C LEU A 20 -3.01 22.21 9.44
N CYS A 21 -4.23 21.82 9.02
CA CYS A 21 -4.73 20.46 9.20
C CYS A 21 -3.86 19.44 8.44
N ALA A 22 -3.46 19.77 7.21
CA ALA A 22 -2.54 18.97 6.41
C ALA A 22 -1.17 18.83 7.07
N TRP A 23 -0.61 19.92 7.60
CA TRP A 23 0.63 19.89 8.38
C TRP A 23 0.53 18.91 9.57
N ARG A 24 -0.51 19.05 10.40
CA ARG A 24 -0.73 18.18 11.58
C ARG A 24 -0.79 16.70 11.22
N LYS A 25 -1.41 16.36 10.08
CA LYS A 25 -1.47 14.98 9.59
C LYS A 25 -0.14 14.51 9.02
N PHE A 26 0.56 15.36 8.27
CA PHE A 26 1.84 15.04 7.65
C PHE A 26 2.95 14.82 8.69
N SER A 27 3.02 15.68 9.71
CA SER A 27 4.10 15.72 10.72
C SER A 27 3.99 14.62 11.78
N LYS A 28 2.80 14.01 11.94
CA LYS A 28 2.56 12.94 12.92
C LYS A 28 3.57 11.79 12.74
N GLY A 29 4.38 11.56 13.77
CA GLY A 29 5.40 10.50 13.81
C GLY A 29 6.68 10.80 13.01
N LYS A 30 6.86 12.03 12.51
CA LYS A 30 8.03 12.44 11.71
C LYS A 30 8.77 13.66 12.27
N ARG A 31 8.41 14.14 13.46
CA ARG A 31 8.99 15.34 14.07
C ARG A 31 10.49 15.22 14.43
N THR A 32 11.02 14.00 14.46
CA THR A 32 12.45 13.75 14.67
C THR A 32 13.29 13.95 13.39
N ASP A 33 12.65 14.08 12.23
CA ASP A 33 13.33 14.38 10.97
C ASP A 33 13.76 15.86 10.95
N SER A 34 15.02 16.11 10.59
CA SER A 34 15.61 17.45 10.67
C SER A 34 14.96 18.46 9.72
N GLU A 35 14.46 18.04 8.55
CA GLU A 35 13.76 18.96 7.64
C GLU A 35 12.36 19.29 8.18
N VAL A 36 11.69 18.30 8.76
CA VAL A 36 10.37 18.49 9.38
C VAL A 36 10.49 19.41 10.60
N ALA A 37 11.50 19.20 11.44
CA ALA A 37 11.76 20.05 12.60
C ALA A 37 12.07 21.50 12.19
N LYS A 38 12.91 21.72 11.17
CA LYS A 38 13.20 23.07 10.63
C LYS A 38 11.94 23.77 10.10
N PHE A 39 11.08 23.04 9.41
CA PHE A 39 9.82 23.59 8.93
C PHE A 39 8.87 23.95 10.09
N GLU A 40 8.86 23.15 11.15
CA GLU A 40 8.03 23.38 12.35
C GLU A 40 8.48 24.62 13.15
N LEU A 41 9.78 24.94 13.17
CA LEU A 41 10.30 26.13 13.86
C LEU A 41 9.74 27.43 13.30
N CYS A 42 9.57 27.52 11.97
CA CYS A 42 9.00 28.67 11.27
C CYS A 42 7.63 28.33 10.65
N LEU A 43 6.80 27.56 11.37
CA LEU A 43 5.58 26.97 10.81
C LEU A 43 4.64 28.03 10.22
N GLU A 44 4.42 29.12 10.95
CA GLU A 44 3.51 30.19 10.58
C GLU A 44 3.92 30.82 9.26
N GLU A 45 5.13 31.38 9.19
CA GLU A 45 5.72 31.99 7.99
C GLU A 45 5.68 31.04 6.79
N ASN A 46 6.03 29.76 7.00
CA ASN A 46 6.02 28.76 5.95
C ASN A 46 4.62 28.48 5.39
N LEU A 47 3.58 28.46 6.24
CA LEU A 47 2.21 28.22 5.82
C LEU A 47 1.60 29.46 5.15
N PHE A 48 1.85 30.67 5.66
CA PHE A 48 1.43 31.91 5.02
C PHE A 48 2.06 32.07 3.65
N SER A 49 3.38 31.90 3.55
CA SER A 49 4.09 31.96 2.26
C SER A 49 3.56 30.91 1.26
N LEU A 50 3.26 29.69 1.73
CA LEU A 50 2.66 28.67 0.88
C LEU A 50 1.27 29.08 0.39
N HIS A 51 0.42 29.58 1.28
CA HIS A 51 -0.93 30.05 0.94
C HIS A 51 -0.89 31.18 -0.09
N GLU A 52 -0.10 32.22 0.14
CA GLU A 52 0.02 33.38 -0.75
C GLU A 52 0.47 32.96 -2.15
N ARG A 53 1.52 32.12 -2.24
CA ARG A 53 2.02 31.63 -3.53
C ARG A 53 0.99 30.81 -4.29
N LEU A 54 0.17 30.03 -3.59
CA LEU A 54 -0.92 29.26 -4.21
C LEU A 54 -2.07 30.17 -4.66
N ALA A 55 -2.47 31.13 -3.82
CA ALA A 55 -3.54 32.08 -4.11
C ALA A 55 -3.20 32.98 -5.31
N GLN A 56 -1.92 33.36 -5.45
CA GLN A 56 -1.41 34.14 -6.59
C GLN A 56 -1.14 33.29 -7.85
N GLY A 57 -1.21 31.96 -7.76
CA GLY A 57 -0.92 31.06 -8.88
C GLY A 57 0.57 30.97 -9.27
N VAL A 58 1.49 31.43 -8.41
CA VAL A 58 2.96 31.45 -8.66
C VAL A 58 3.66 30.24 -8.02
N TRP A 59 2.90 29.22 -7.62
CA TRP A 59 3.47 28.03 -7.01
C TRP A 59 4.20 27.15 -8.05
N THR A 60 5.41 26.73 -7.68
CA THR A 60 6.23 25.77 -8.43
C THR A 60 6.80 24.74 -7.46
N ASN A 61 6.79 23.46 -7.83
CA ASN A 61 7.42 22.42 -7.01
C ASN A 61 8.90 22.72 -6.80
N ASP A 62 9.39 22.45 -5.59
CA ASP A 62 10.81 22.41 -5.29
C ASP A 62 11.46 21.19 -5.95
N PRO A 63 12.80 21.21 -6.18
CA PRO A 63 13.50 20.05 -6.71
C PRO A 63 13.39 18.83 -5.78
N TYR A 64 13.11 17.66 -6.35
CA TYR A 64 12.90 16.44 -5.58
C TYR A 64 14.26 15.84 -5.18
N ARG A 65 14.42 15.51 -3.91
CA ARG A 65 15.62 14.81 -3.43
C ARG A 65 15.60 13.36 -3.90
N ARG A 66 16.62 12.95 -4.64
CA ARG A 66 16.80 11.57 -5.08
C ARG A 66 17.47 10.75 -3.98
N GLN A 67 16.83 9.68 -3.54
CA GLN A 67 17.40 8.75 -2.58
C GLN A 67 17.36 7.32 -3.13
N PRO A 68 18.51 6.64 -3.27
CA PRO A 68 18.52 5.23 -3.61
C PRO A 68 18.04 4.42 -2.40
N VAL A 69 17.07 3.54 -2.63
CA VAL A 69 16.66 2.53 -1.65
C VAL A 69 17.26 1.20 -2.08
N ALA A 70 18.34 0.81 -1.41
CA ALA A 70 18.94 -0.50 -1.57
C ALA A 70 18.03 -1.53 -0.88
N ASP A 71 17.17 -2.19 -1.65
CA ASP A 71 16.37 -3.35 -1.25
C ASP A 71 16.67 -4.49 -2.23
N LEU A 72 16.10 -5.68 -2.02
CA LEU A 72 16.17 -6.79 -3.00
C LEU A 72 15.75 -6.35 -4.42
N LYS A 73 14.92 -5.29 -4.51
CA LYS A 73 14.63 -4.56 -5.74
C LYS A 73 15.06 -3.10 -5.55
N PRO A 74 16.26 -2.72 -6.05
CA PRO A 74 16.74 -1.35 -5.98
C PRO A 74 15.77 -0.41 -6.68
N ARG A 75 15.54 0.75 -6.08
CA ARG A 75 14.71 1.82 -6.66
C ARG A 75 15.22 3.17 -6.19
N VAL A 76 15.17 4.16 -7.08
CA VAL A 76 15.41 5.55 -6.71
C VAL A 76 14.06 6.16 -6.36
N ILE A 77 13.92 6.61 -5.10
CA ILE A 77 12.75 7.38 -4.69
C ILE A 77 13.05 8.86 -4.87
N HIS A 78 12.03 9.61 -5.28
CA HIS A 78 12.09 11.06 -5.42
C HIS A 78 11.24 11.65 -4.29
N ILE A 79 11.89 12.36 -3.39
CA ILE A 79 11.29 12.88 -2.15
C ILE A 79 11.04 14.38 -2.35
N PRO A 80 9.77 14.83 -2.35
CA PRO A 80 9.44 16.26 -2.44
C PRO A 80 9.85 17.01 -1.18
N SER A 81 9.95 18.34 -1.23
CA SER A 81 10.24 19.19 -0.07
C SER A 81 9.13 19.09 1.00
N VAL A 82 9.41 19.51 2.24
CA VAL A 82 8.38 19.52 3.30
C VAL A 82 7.18 20.38 2.89
N ARG A 83 7.43 21.55 2.30
CA ARG A 83 6.41 22.47 1.80
C ARG A 83 5.47 21.79 0.80
N ASP A 84 6.02 21.14 -0.21
CA ASP A 84 5.22 20.47 -1.24
C ASP A 84 4.48 19.25 -0.67
N ARG A 85 5.07 18.53 0.30
CA ARG A 85 4.38 17.42 0.98
C ARG A 85 3.17 17.89 1.82
N VAL A 86 3.22 19.09 2.39
CA VAL A 86 2.06 19.69 3.08
C VAL A 86 0.95 19.96 2.07
N LEU A 87 1.27 20.56 0.92
CA LEU A 87 0.30 20.77 -0.15
C LEU A 87 -0.28 19.45 -0.66
N PHE A 88 0.55 18.45 -0.94
CA PHE A 88 0.08 17.13 -1.37
C PHE A 88 -0.83 16.47 -0.34
N GLN A 89 -0.55 16.67 0.95
CA GLN A 89 -1.41 16.19 2.03
C GLN A 89 -2.74 16.95 2.08
N ALA A 90 -2.79 18.25 1.76
CA ALA A 90 -4.03 19.02 1.66
C ALA A 90 -4.87 18.55 0.46
N VAL A 91 -4.26 18.47 -0.72
CA VAL A 91 -4.90 17.96 -1.95
C VAL A 91 -5.42 16.53 -1.76
N TYR A 92 -4.63 15.64 -1.16
CA TYR A 92 -5.05 14.28 -0.86
C TYR A 92 -6.31 14.26 0.02
N GLN A 93 -6.42 15.12 1.04
CA GLN A 93 -7.59 15.14 1.91
C GLN A 93 -8.86 15.55 1.16
N ALA A 94 -8.77 16.56 0.31
CA ALA A 94 -9.89 17.00 -0.52
C ALA A 94 -10.32 15.90 -1.50
N LEU A 95 -9.38 15.32 -2.24
CA LEU A 95 -9.65 14.24 -3.19
C LEU A 95 -10.20 12.99 -2.49
N TYR A 96 -9.67 12.64 -1.32
CA TYR A 96 -10.12 11.45 -0.59
C TYR A 96 -11.60 11.54 -0.21
N GLN A 97 -12.11 12.71 0.20
CA GLN A 97 -13.54 12.87 0.51
C GLN A 97 -14.46 12.60 -0.69
N ILE A 98 -13.98 12.89 -1.90
CA ILE A 98 -14.70 12.68 -3.15
C ILE A 98 -14.67 11.20 -3.53
N PHE A 99 -13.48 10.58 -3.53
CA PHE A 99 -13.29 9.23 -4.07
C PHE A 99 -13.61 8.11 -3.07
N ASP A 100 -13.51 8.33 -1.76
CA ASP A 100 -13.71 7.28 -0.74
C ASP A 100 -15.08 6.59 -0.85
N LYS A 101 -16.13 7.33 -1.24
CA LYS A 101 -17.49 6.81 -1.42
C LYS A 101 -17.64 5.90 -2.64
N THR A 102 -16.73 6.01 -3.61
CA THR A 102 -16.76 5.25 -4.87
C THR A 102 -15.96 3.96 -4.80
N PHE A 103 -14.99 3.87 -3.89
CA PHE A 103 -14.13 2.70 -3.81
C PHE A 103 -14.88 1.47 -3.28
N ILE A 104 -14.54 0.32 -3.84
CA ILE A 104 -15.06 -0.95 -3.34
C ILE A 104 -14.48 -1.26 -1.95
N HIS A 105 -15.26 -1.95 -1.13
CA HIS A 105 -14.80 -2.39 0.19
C HIS A 105 -13.55 -3.28 0.13
N ASP A 106 -13.44 -4.14 -0.90
CA ASP A 106 -12.34 -5.12 -1.02
C ASP A 106 -11.07 -4.52 -1.69
N SER A 107 -10.96 -3.19 -1.74
CA SER A 107 -9.72 -2.46 -2.04
C SER A 107 -9.00 -2.10 -0.73
N TYR A 108 -7.77 -2.59 -0.56
CA TYR A 108 -7.08 -2.54 0.73
C TYR A 108 -5.85 -1.62 0.78
N ALA A 109 -5.51 -0.96 -0.33
CA ALA A 109 -4.40 -0.03 -0.37
C ALA A 109 -4.85 1.39 0.02
N SER A 110 -4.06 2.05 0.88
CA SER A 110 -4.19 3.47 1.22
C SER A 110 -5.55 3.94 1.76
N GLY A 111 -6.43 3.02 2.18
CA GLY A 111 -7.72 3.33 2.80
C GLY A 111 -7.65 3.34 4.33
N LYS A 112 -8.53 4.11 4.97
CA LYS A 112 -8.63 4.14 6.44
C LYS A 112 -9.03 2.77 6.97
N CYS A 113 -8.34 2.28 8.00
CA CYS A 113 -8.52 0.93 8.56
C CYS A 113 -8.31 -0.23 7.55
N LYS A 114 -7.67 0.05 6.41
CA LYS A 114 -7.23 -0.94 5.44
C LYS A 114 -5.73 -1.22 5.62
N GLY A 115 -5.27 -2.29 4.98
CA GLY A 115 -3.86 -2.64 4.98
C GLY A 115 -3.62 -4.08 4.57
N THR A 116 -2.34 -4.44 4.54
CA THR A 116 -1.84 -5.75 4.14
C THR A 116 -2.53 -6.89 4.89
N HIS A 117 -2.53 -6.87 6.22
CA HIS A 117 -3.09 -7.96 7.03
C HIS A 117 -4.60 -8.10 6.84
N THR A 118 -5.33 -6.99 6.78
CA THR A 118 -6.77 -6.99 6.50
C THR A 118 -7.06 -7.62 5.12
N GLY A 119 -6.25 -7.30 4.11
CA GLY A 119 -6.35 -7.89 2.77
C GLY A 119 -6.09 -9.40 2.76
N VAL A 120 -5.06 -9.88 3.47
CA VAL A 120 -4.77 -11.33 3.56
C VAL A 120 -5.86 -12.06 4.35
N ASN A 121 -6.37 -11.50 5.44
CA ASN A 121 -7.48 -12.09 6.19
C ASN A 121 -8.75 -12.18 5.34
N ARG A 122 -9.02 -11.15 4.53
CA ARG A 122 -10.12 -11.19 3.56
C ARG A 122 -9.91 -12.27 2.51
N PHE A 123 -8.70 -12.39 1.98
CA PHE A 123 -8.35 -13.43 1.03
C PHE A 123 -8.65 -14.82 1.58
N GLU A 124 -8.25 -15.11 2.82
CA GLU A 124 -8.53 -16.42 3.44
C GLU A 124 -10.03 -16.65 3.67
N THR A 125 -10.77 -15.61 4.05
CA THR A 125 -12.23 -15.68 4.15
C THR A 125 -12.87 -16.04 2.80
N PHE A 126 -12.39 -15.44 1.70
CA PHE A 126 -12.86 -15.77 0.35
C PHE A 126 -12.42 -17.16 -0.08
N ALA A 127 -11.20 -17.55 0.23
CA ALA A 127 -10.65 -18.87 -0.05
C ALA A 127 -11.51 -19.97 0.58
N GLN A 128 -11.88 -19.82 1.85
CA GLN A 128 -12.79 -20.75 2.54
C GLN A 128 -14.17 -20.78 1.88
N LYS A 129 -14.74 -19.61 1.54
CA LYS A 129 -16.06 -19.53 0.89
C LYS A 129 -16.09 -20.19 -0.49
N VAL A 130 -15.09 -19.94 -1.33
CA VAL A 130 -15.06 -20.48 -2.70
C VAL A 130 -14.78 -21.99 -2.72
N SER A 131 -14.02 -22.48 -1.75
CA SER A 131 -13.61 -23.89 -1.67
C SER A 131 -14.46 -24.73 -0.73
N ALA A 132 -15.53 -24.16 -0.16
CA ALA A 132 -16.33 -24.79 0.89
C ALA A 132 -15.46 -25.36 2.03
N ASN A 133 -14.66 -24.49 2.66
CA ASN A 133 -13.68 -24.84 3.69
C ASN A 133 -12.60 -25.82 3.20
N HIS A 134 -12.05 -25.57 2.02
CA HIS A 134 -10.99 -26.38 1.39
C HIS A 134 -11.38 -27.81 1.03
N THR A 135 -12.68 -28.13 1.00
CA THR A 135 -13.19 -29.44 0.60
C THR A 135 -13.36 -29.58 -0.92
N LYS A 136 -13.55 -28.47 -1.63
CA LYS A 136 -13.74 -28.41 -3.09
C LYS A 136 -12.56 -27.75 -3.79
N PRO A 137 -12.26 -28.16 -5.04
CA PRO A 137 -11.24 -27.49 -5.82
C PRO A 137 -11.65 -26.03 -6.09
N ALA A 138 -10.69 -25.13 -5.89
CA ALA A 138 -10.82 -23.72 -6.20
C ALA A 138 -9.51 -23.22 -6.81
N PHE A 139 -9.62 -22.14 -7.57
CA PHE A 139 -8.53 -21.53 -8.32
C PHE A 139 -8.39 -20.06 -7.92
N VAL A 140 -7.17 -19.56 -8.02
CA VAL A 140 -6.84 -18.16 -7.79
C VAL A 140 -6.17 -17.63 -9.05
N LEU A 141 -6.76 -16.60 -9.64
CA LEU A 141 -6.15 -15.75 -10.64
C LEU A 141 -5.47 -14.59 -9.92
N LYS A 142 -4.15 -14.53 -10.04
CA LYS A 142 -3.34 -13.40 -9.59
C LYS A 142 -2.90 -12.57 -10.78
N CYS A 143 -3.07 -11.25 -10.68
CA CYS A 143 -2.70 -10.28 -11.70
C CYS A 143 -1.94 -9.10 -11.10
N ASP A 144 -1.06 -8.50 -11.89
CA ASP A 144 -0.28 -7.32 -11.54
C ASP A 144 -0.35 -6.35 -12.74
N ILE A 145 -0.59 -5.07 -12.48
CA ILE A 145 -0.66 -4.03 -13.52
C ILE A 145 0.72 -3.39 -13.69
N LYS A 146 1.13 -3.18 -14.94
CA LYS A 146 2.46 -2.63 -15.25
C LYS A 146 2.59 -1.19 -14.74
N LYS A 147 3.42 -0.99 -13.72
CA LYS A 147 3.98 0.30 -13.24
C LYS A 147 2.93 1.43 -13.16
N PHE A 148 1.93 1.28 -12.31
CA PHE A 148 0.96 2.36 -12.06
C PHE A 148 0.87 2.72 -10.58
N PHE A 149 0.89 4.02 -10.26
CA PHE A 149 0.99 4.52 -8.88
C PHE A 149 -0.31 5.09 -8.29
N ALA A 150 -1.43 5.10 -9.03
CA ALA A 150 -2.67 5.70 -8.53
C ALA A 150 -3.82 4.69 -8.28
N ASN A 151 -4.25 4.59 -7.03
CA ASN A 151 -5.44 3.82 -6.66
C ASN A 151 -6.74 4.40 -7.24
N ILE A 152 -6.79 5.72 -7.42
CA ILE A 152 -7.95 6.45 -7.96
C ILE A 152 -8.27 5.97 -9.37
N TYR A 153 -7.25 5.87 -10.22
CA TYR A 153 -7.41 5.47 -11.62
C TYR A 153 -7.93 4.03 -11.78
N LEU A 154 -7.58 3.16 -10.83
CA LEU A 154 -8.02 1.76 -10.84
C LEU A 154 -9.41 1.56 -10.22
N ASN A 155 -10.09 2.63 -9.79
CA ASN A 155 -11.48 2.52 -9.35
C ASN A 155 -12.39 2.03 -10.48
N GLU A 156 -12.20 2.52 -11.71
CA GLU A 156 -12.97 2.09 -12.87
C GLU A 156 -12.80 0.59 -13.15
N LEU A 157 -11.60 0.05 -12.92
CA LEU A 157 -11.35 -1.39 -12.97
C LEU A 157 -12.16 -2.14 -11.91
N ASP A 158 -12.17 -1.63 -10.67
CA ASP A 158 -12.95 -2.24 -9.58
C ASP A 158 -14.44 -2.28 -9.92
N GLN A 159 -14.97 -1.18 -10.46
CA GLN A 159 -16.37 -1.08 -10.89
C GLN A 159 -16.68 -2.05 -12.03
N PHE A 160 -15.80 -2.13 -13.03
CA PHE A 160 -15.93 -3.09 -14.14
C PHE A 160 -15.96 -4.54 -13.62
N VAL A 161 -15.03 -4.91 -12.74
CA VAL A 161 -14.95 -6.28 -12.19
C VAL A 161 -16.18 -6.63 -11.35
N LYS A 162 -16.66 -5.70 -10.50
CA LYS A 162 -17.80 -5.95 -9.63
C LYS A 162 -19.15 -5.88 -10.34
N HIS A 163 -19.34 -4.97 -11.29
CA HIS A 163 -20.65 -4.72 -11.89
C HIS A 163 -20.84 -5.33 -13.28
N LYS A 164 -19.78 -5.40 -14.10
CA LYS A 164 -19.84 -6.01 -15.44
C LYS A 164 -19.47 -7.49 -15.42
N LEU A 165 -18.30 -7.82 -14.87
CA LEU A 165 -17.89 -9.24 -14.73
C LEU A 165 -18.60 -9.96 -13.59
N LYS A 166 -19.21 -9.21 -12.65
CA LYS A 166 -19.92 -9.74 -11.48
C LYS A 166 -19.09 -10.70 -10.62
N VAL A 167 -17.78 -10.42 -10.53
CA VAL A 167 -16.86 -11.25 -9.76
C VAL A 167 -17.13 -11.08 -8.26
N ARG A 168 -17.53 -12.18 -7.61
CA ARG A 168 -17.88 -12.16 -6.18
C ARG A 168 -16.65 -12.00 -5.30
N TYR A 169 -15.61 -12.80 -5.54
CA TYR A 169 -14.41 -12.89 -4.71
C TYR A 169 -13.22 -12.19 -5.39
N TYR A 170 -13.24 -10.87 -5.32
CA TYR A 170 -12.22 -9.97 -5.88
C TYR A 170 -11.58 -9.15 -4.78
N ILE A 171 -10.25 -9.07 -4.77
CA ILE A 171 -9.48 -8.26 -3.82
C ILE A 171 -8.41 -7.51 -4.59
N ARG A 172 -8.27 -6.20 -4.33
CA ARG A 172 -7.22 -5.36 -4.91
C ARG A 172 -6.35 -4.71 -3.83
N TYR A 173 -5.06 -4.62 -4.12
CA TYR A 173 -4.09 -3.86 -3.35
C TYR A 173 -3.12 -3.16 -4.32
N CYS A 174 -3.32 -1.86 -4.52
CA CYS A 174 -2.60 -1.09 -5.55
C CYS A 174 -2.80 -1.74 -6.95
N ASP A 175 -1.70 -2.16 -7.55
CA ASP A 175 -1.52 -2.81 -8.85
C ASP A 175 -1.69 -4.34 -8.79
N ASP A 176 -1.55 -4.96 -7.60
CA ASP A 176 -1.73 -6.40 -7.38
C ASP A 176 -3.20 -6.69 -7.04
N PHE A 177 -3.82 -7.63 -7.74
CA PHE A 177 -5.17 -8.07 -7.44
C PHE A 177 -5.35 -9.57 -7.65
N VAL A 178 -6.33 -10.12 -6.93
CA VAL A 178 -6.65 -11.55 -6.97
C VAL A 178 -8.14 -11.76 -7.17
N ILE A 179 -8.47 -12.77 -7.98
CA ILE A 179 -9.83 -13.27 -8.21
C ILE A 179 -9.85 -14.75 -7.84
N LEU A 180 -10.82 -15.14 -7.00
CA LEU A 180 -11.03 -16.54 -6.63
C LEU A 180 -12.30 -17.07 -7.27
N ASP A 181 -12.20 -18.26 -7.86
CA ASP A 181 -13.32 -18.92 -8.52
C ASP A 181 -13.18 -20.45 -8.43
N ASN A 182 -14.28 -21.19 -8.59
CA ASN A 182 -14.25 -22.65 -8.68
C ASN A 182 -13.99 -23.14 -10.12
N SER A 183 -14.12 -22.26 -11.12
CA SER A 183 -13.96 -22.56 -12.54
C SER A 183 -12.69 -21.95 -13.13
N HIS A 184 -11.74 -22.80 -13.51
CA HIS A 184 -10.53 -22.39 -14.23
C HIS A 184 -10.87 -21.70 -15.57
N LYS A 185 -11.89 -22.20 -16.29
CA LYS A 185 -12.33 -21.64 -17.57
C LYS A 185 -12.88 -20.22 -17.40
N GLN A 186 -13.61 -19.97 -16.32
CA GLN A 186 -14.13 -18.64 -16.02
C GLN A 186 -13.00 -17.65 -15.74
N LEU A 187 -11.98 -18.04 -14.97
CA LEU A 187 -10.79 -17.20 -14.75
C LEU A 187 -10.05 -16.85 -16.05
N LEU A 188 -9.90 -17.81 -16.97
CA LEU A 188 -9.32 -17.53 -18.29
C LEU A 188 -10.14 -16.50 -19.08
N SER A 189 -11.48 -16.62 -19.05
CA SER A 189 -12.35 -15.64 -19.72
C SER A 189 -12.23 -14.23 -19.11
N HIS A 190 -12.07 -14.15 -17.79
CA HIS A 190 -11.84 -12.87 -17.11
C HIS A 190 -10.52 -12.23 -17.52
N ILE A 191 -9.44 -12.99 -17.76
CA ILE A 191 -8.16 -12.43 -18.22
C ILE A 191 -8.35 -11.67 -19.53
N SER A 192 -9.04 -12.26 -20.51
CA SER A 192 -9.27 -11.63 -21.81
C SER A 192 -10.09 -10.34 -21.67
N ALA A 193 -11.17 -10.37 -20.89
CA ALA A 193 -12.01 -9.20 -20.63
C ALA A 193 -11.25 -8.09 -19.87
N LEU A 194 -10.43 -8.47 -18.88
CA LEU A 194 -9.57 -7.53 -18.14
C LEU A 194 -8.55 -6.87 -19.05
N ARG A 195 -7.91 -7.62 -19.96
CA ARG A 195 -6.95 -7.08 -20.93
C ARG A 195 -7.60 -6.07 -21.85
N ALA A 196 -8.75 -6.40 -22.43
CA ALA A 196 -9.49 -5.50 -23.31
C ALA A 196 -9.88 -4.21 -22.57
N PHE A 197 -10.48 -4.34 -21.38
CA PHE A 197 -10.87 -3.17 -20.59
C PHE A 197 -9.69 -2.28 -20.22
N LEU A 198 -8.58 -2.88 -19.74
CA LEU A 198 -7.39 -2.12 -19.37
C LEU A 198 -6.78 -1.38 -20.56
N ASN A 199 -6.71 -2.02 -21.72
CA ASN A 199 -6.15 -1.41 -22.93
C ASN A 199 -7.05 -0.30 -23.48
N GLU A 200 -8.34 -0.57 -23.65
CA GLU A 200 -9.29 0.34 -24.31
C GLU A 200 -9.74 1.51 -23.45
N LYS A 201 -9.89 1.31 -22.13
CA LYS A 201 -10.46 2.32 -21.22
C LYS A 201 -9.43 3.02 -20.37
N LEU A 202 -8.40 2.29 -19.95
CA LEU A 202 -7.41 2.81 -19.01
C LEU A 202 -6.03 2.98 -19.65
N LEU A 203 -5.82 2.61 -20.92
CA LEU A 203 -4.51 2.67 -21.58
C LEU A 203 -3.41 1.99 -20.74
N LEU A 204 -3.78 0.90 -20.05
CA LEU A 204 -2.93 0.12 -19.16
C LEU A 204 -2.80 -1.32 -19.66
N GLU A 205 -1.76 -1.99 -19.17
CA GLU A 205 -1.48 -3.38 -19.50
C GLU A 205 -1.31 -4.23 -18.25
N LEU A 206 -1.82 -5.46 -18.30
CA LEU A 206 -1.42 -6.49 -17.35
C LEU A 206 0.04 -6.85 -17.56
N HIS A 207 0.77 -7.06 -16.47
CA HIS A 207 2.15 -7.46 -16.51
C HIS A 207 2.27 -8.88 -17.09
N PRO A 208 3.03 -9.10 -18.19
CA PRO A 208 2.98 -10.34 -18.96
C PRO A 208 3.38 -11.57 -18.15
N SER A 209 4.41 -11.47 -17.31
CA SER A 209 4.92 -12.60 -16.50
C SER A 209 4.32 -12.72 -15.10
N LYS A 210 3.37 -11.86 -14.72
CA LYS A 210 2.77 -11.85 -13.38
C LYS A 210 1.26 -12.11 -13.37
N VAL A 211 0.71 -12.51 -14.52
CA VAL A 211 -0.63 -13.08 -14.59
C VAL A 211 -0.50 -14.59 -14.43
N THR A 212 -1.05 -15.14 -13.35
CA THR A 212 -0.95 -16.57 -13.04
C THR A 212 -2.27 -17.10 -12.50
N ILE A 213 -2.67 -18.30 -12.96
CA ILE A 213 -3.74 -19.07 -12.34
C ILE A 213 -3.10 -20.24 -11.59
N ARG A 214 -3.51 -20.45 -10.34
CA ARG A 214 -3.05 -21.58 -9.52
C ARG A 214 -4.20 -22.25 -8.80
N LYS A 215 -4.02 -23.52 -8.45
CA LYS A 215 -4.96 -24.20 -7.54
C LYS A 215 -4.76 -23.64 -6.14
N LEU A 216 -5.85 -23.34 -5.44
CA LEU A 216 -5.83 -22.72 -4.12
C LEU A 216 -4.99 -23.52 -3.10
N HIS A 217 -5.07 -24.85 -3.14
CA HIS A 217 -4.35 -25.74 -2.22
C HIS A 217 -2.81 -25.69 -2.36
N GLN A 218 -2.28 -25.18 -3.49
CA GLN A 218 -0.83 -25.03 -3.71
C GLN A 218 -0.23 -23.84 -2.94
N GLY A 219 -1.08 -23.04 -2.30
CA GLY A 219 -0.68 -21.81 -1.63
C GLY A 219 -0.63 -20.63 -2.58
N THR A 220 -1.12 -19.48 -2.10
CA THR A 220 -1.13 -18.23 -2.87
C THR A 220 -0.22 -17.20 -2.22
N ASP A 221 0.78 -16.74 -2.98
CA ASP A 221 1.64 -15.63 -2.55
C ASP A 221 0.93 -14.28 -2.80
N PHE A 222 0.44 -13.64 -1.73
CA PHE A 222 -0.27 -12.37 -1.77
C PHE A 222 0.10 -11.48 -0.58
N LEU A 223 0.35 -10.19 -0.86
CA LEU A 223 0.67 -9.16 0.14
C LEU A 223 1.79 -9.52 1.14
N GLY A 224 2.81 -10.26 0.69
CA GLY A 224 3.96 -10.63 1.52
C GLY A 224 3.80 -11.89 2.35
N TYR A 225 2.65 -12.57 2.23
CA TYR A 225 2.36 -13.86 2.85
C TYR A 225 2.06 -14.91 1.79
N VAL A 226 2.23 -16.18 2.17
CA VAL A 226 1.75 -17.33 1.40
C VAL A 226 0.65 -17.98 2.22
N SER A 227 -0.60 -17.82 1.75
CA SER A 227 -1.77 -18.44 2.39
C SER A 227 -1.99 -19.83 1.83
N LEU A 228 -1.95 -20.82 2.71
CA LEU A 228 -2.25 -22.24 2.47
C LEU A 228 -3.60 -22.58 3.13
N PRO A 229 -4.21 -23.74 2.85
CA PRO A 229 -5.55 -24.08 3.34
C PRO A 229 -5.78 -23.91 4.86
N HIS A 230 -4.80 -24.23 5.69
CA HIS A 230 -4.99 -24.26 7.15
C HIS A 230 -4.05 -23.31 7.90
N TYR A 231 -3.13 -22.68 7.20
CA TYR A 231 -2.12 -21.83 7.80
C TYR A 231 -1.54 -20.87 6.77
N ARG A 232 -0.85 -19.86 7.26
CA ARG A 232 -0.12 -18.90 6.43
C ARG A 232 1.31 -18.79 6.89
N VAL A 233 2.21 -18.57 5.95
CA VAL A 233 3.63 -18.35 6.21
C VAL A 233 4.11 -17.07 5.56
N LEU A 234 5.24 -16.55 6.00
CA LEU A 234 5.85 -15.37 5.40
C LEU A 234 6.44 -15.71 4.02
N ARG A 235 6.28 -14.81 3.03
CA ARG A 235 6.91 -14.94 1.71
C ARG A 235 8.43 -15.14 1.85
N THR A 236 8.99 -16.10 1.09
CA THR A 236 10.41 -16.45 1.14
C THR A 236 11.36 -15.26 0.99
N LYS A 237 11.13 -14.39 -0.02
CA LYS A 237 11.94 -13.18 -0.23
C LYS A 237 11.87 -12.23 0.97
N THR A 238 10.70 -12.10 1.60
CA THR A 238 10.53 -11.26 2.80
C THR A 238 11.28 -11.85 3.98
N LYS A 239 11.19 -13.17 4.19
CA LYS A 239 11.95 -13.89 5.22
C LYS A 239 13.46 -13.71 5.06
N GLN A 240 13.99 -13.88 3.85
CA GLN A 240 15.42 -13.71 3.56
C GLN A 240 15.89 -12.29 3.87
N ARG A 241 15.11 -11.29 3.45
CA ARG A 241 15.39 -9.88 3.74
C ARG A 241 15.39 -9.57 5.23
N MET A 242 14.43 -10.10 6.00
CA MET A 242 14.37 -9.89 7.44
C MET A 242 15.64 -10.42 8.13
N LEU A 243 16.05 -11.63 7.77
CA LEU A 243 17.25 -12.26 8.33
C LEU A 243 18.53 -11.48 7.98
N ALA A 244 18.64 -10.97 6.75
CA ALA A 244 19.81 -10.25 6.29
C ALA A 244 19.94 -8.82 6.87
N ARG A 245 18.89 -8.27 7.48
CA ARG A 245 18.82 -6.85 7.87
C ARG A 245 18.35 -6.61 9.28
N VAL A 246 18.28 -7.63 10.13
CA VAL A 246 17.79 -7.48 11.51
C VAL A 246 18.62 -6.42 12.25
N SER A 247 17.94 -5.47 12.87
CA SER A 247 18.54 -4.41 13.69
C SER A 247 17.54 -3.89 14.71
N GLU A 248 18.01 -3.13 15.69
CA GLU A 248 17.17 -2.51 16.72
C GLU A 248 16.03 -1.66 16.13
N LYS A 249 16.31 -0.95 15.03
CA LYS A 249 15.33 -0.08 14.36
C LYS A 249 14.17 -0.84 13.72
N ASN A 250 14.33 -2.12 13.39
CA ASN A 250 13.32 -2.87 12.63
C ASN A 250 12.79 -4.13 13.31
N VAL A 251 13.42 -4.61 14.40
CA VAL A 251 13.03 -5.85 15.08
C VAL A 251 11.56 -5.82 15.53
N ALA A 252 11.10 -4.70 16.10
CA ALA A 252 9.71 -4.54 16.53
C ALA A 252 8.72 -4.68 15.35
N SER A 253 9.05 -4.07 14.21
CA SER A 253 8.24 -4.18 12.98
C SER A 253 8.21 -5.62 12.46
N TYR A 254 9.35 -6.33 12.49
CA TYR A 254 9.39 -7.73 12.07
C TYR A 254 8.56 -8.62 12.99
N LEU A 255 8.68 -8.46 14.31
CA LEU A 255 7.87 -9.22 15.27
C LEU A 255 6.35 -8.99 15.06
N GLY A 256 5.95 -7.75 14.79
CA GLY A 256 4.56 -7.41 14.43
C GLY A 256 4.09 -8.09 13.14
N MET A 257 4.94 -8.24 12.12
CA MET A 257 4.58 -8.99 10.91
C MET A 257 4.47 -10.50 11.16
N LEU A 258 5.32 -11.04 12.03
CA LEU A 258 5.40 -12.47 12.33
C LEU A 258 4.21 -12.95 13.17
N SER A 259 3.65 -12.12 14.04
CA SER A 259 2.46 -12.46 14.83
C SER A 259 1.24 -12.81 13.97
N HIS A 260 1.23 -12.38 12.70
CA HIS A 260 0.19 -12.67 11.73
C HIS A 260 0.46 -13.92 10.88
N CYS A 261 1.43 -14.79 11.22
CA CYS A 261 1.66 -16.03 10.47
C CYS A 261 2.33 -17.13 11.32
N CYS A 262 2.36 -18.36 10.80
CA CYS A 262 3.11 -19.44 11.43
C CYS A 262 4.61 -19.18 11.28
N SER A 263 5.23 -18.65 12.34
CA SER A 263 6.61 -18.13 12.27
C SER A 263 7.54 -18.59 13.39
N HIS A 264 7.14 -19.53 14.26
CA HIS A 264 7.88 -19.89 15.48
C HIS A 264 9.41 -19.98 15.31
N ASN A 265 9.85 -20.81 14.36
CA ASN A 265 11.27 -21.01 14.07
C ASN A 265 11.96 -19.76 13.50
N LEU A 266 11.24 -18.94 12.73
CA LEU A 266 11.76 -17.69 12.18
C LEU A 266 11.88 -16.62 13.27
N THR A 267 10.90 -16.51 14.16
CA THR A 267 10.94 -15.61 15.32
C THR A 267 12.17 -15.88 16.18
N LYS A 268 12.42 -17.16 16.51
CA LYS A 268 13.63 -17.57 17.25
C LYS A 268 14.92 -17.13 16.55
N LYS A 269 15.03 -17.31 15.23
CA LYS A 269 16.20 -16.91 14.45
C LYS A 269 16.41 -15.39 14.44
N ILE A 270 15.34 -14.62 14.32
CA ILE A 270 15.41 -13.14 14.33
C ILE A 270 15.84 -12.64 15.70
N LEU A 271 15.28 -13.18 16.79
CA LEU A 271 15.69 -12.81 18.15
C LEU A 271 17.16 -13.17 18.41
N ALA A 272 17.61 -14.36 18.01
CA ALA A 272 19.01 -14.75 18.13
C ALA A 272 19.96 -13.86 17.31
N GLY A 273 19.56 -13.47 16.10
CA GLY A 273 20.32 -12.53 15.27
C GLY A 273 20.38 -11.13 15.88
N TYR A 274 19.29 -10.67 16.49
CA TYR A 274 19.23 -9.41 17.21
C TYR A 274 20.15 -9.38 18.44
N THR A 275 20.12 -10.42 19.29
CA THR A 275 21.00 -10.51 20.47
C THR A 275 22.47 -10.40 20.09
N LYS A 276 22.89 -11.08 19.01
CA LYS A 276 24.26 -10.98 18.48
C LYS A 276 24.62 -9.57 18.01
N ALA A 277 23.69 -8.89 17.32
CA ALA A 277 23.91 -7.53 16.83
C ALA A 277 24.06 -6.52 17.98
N VAL A 278 23.26 -6.65 19.04
CA VAL A 278 23.35 -5.79 20.24
C VAL A 278 24.66 -6.03 21.00
N GLN A 279 25.08 -7.28 21.19
CA GLN A 279 26.35 -7.62 21.85
C GLN A 279 27.56 -7.04 21.09
N HIS A 280 27.57 -7.10 19.76
CA HIS A 280 28.63 -6.51 18.95
C HIS A 280 28.68 -4.97 19.07
N HIS A 281 27.54 -4.32 19.26
CA HIS A 281 27.48 -2.86 19.44
C HIS A 281 27.98 -2.44 20.83
N ALA A 282 27.62 -3.19 21.87
CA ALA A 282 28.10 -2.96 23.24
C ALA A 282 29.62 -3.09 23.35
N ILE A 283 30.22 -4.08 22.67
CA ILE A 283 31.69 -4.26 22.65
C ILE A 283 32.37 -3.05 21.99
N HIS A 284 31.85 -2.54 20.87
CA HIS A 284 32.43 -1.37 20.20
C HIS A 284 32.31 -0.06 20.98
N THR A 285 31.36 0.04 21.92
CA THR A 285 31.17 1.25 22.75
C THR A 285 32.08 1.26 23.99
N ILE A 286 32.66 0.11 24.35
CA ILE A 286 33.58 -0.02 25.49
C ILE A 286 35.05 0.30 25.10
N TYR A 287 35.36 0.34 23.79
CA TYR A 287 36.71 0.60 23.26
C TYR A 287 36.90 2.00 22.65
N TYR A 288 36.01 2.95 22.94
CA TYR A 288 36.15 4.38 22.65
C TYR A 288 35.73 5.20 23.86
#